data_AF-A0A2V5VBB6-F1
#
_entry.id   AF-A0A2V5VBB6-F1
#
_cell.length_a   1.000
_cell.length_b   1.000
_cell.length_c   1.000
_cell.angle_alpha   90.00
_cell.angle_beta   90.00
_cell.angle_gamma   90.00
#
_symmetry.space_group_name_H-M   'P 1'
#
loop_
_entity.id
_entity.type
_entity.pdbx_description
1 polymer ?
#
loop_
_entity_poly.entity_id
_entity_poly.type
_entity_poly.pdbx_seq_one_letter_code
_entity_poly.pdbx_strand_id
1 'polypeptide(L)'
;MVCACANQEYSARDPIEAAIFRGELDAQWKKFLHRIAAESRADELDLDFDETAVSAAMEAFRYEHDLITAEETEVWLENRGLTFDDFSEYFTRQYYASTIADIVPDQAEYNSASSDLRELFVAELILSGELDRMTSELMRRLAARCAEEDPTPEAITAEERSFFESNRVKPGQLANWLKKLGRDSKWFNEMLVLEAAYRRRCDSLLTAQARQRELAMLRLPLMRVETEVIELESRDAAREALFCVREDGMSMEKVAIEGRYPYRRVDLVLEDIGTDAQQRFLSVSSGDILEPTARGDGFELCRIIKKIEPQTDDPNIKSRIDQRILDRHFSELTSRYTHRRLGGISPSAE
;
A
#
# COMPACT_ATOMS: atom_id res chain seq x y z
N MET A 1 10.30 14.46 -14.66
CA MET A 1 8.85 14.46 -14.93
C MET A 1 8.28 13.10 -14.55
N VAL A 2 7.08 13.04 -13.98
CA VAL A 2 6.51 11.77 -13.46
C VAL A 2 5.37 11.21 -14.30
N CYS A 3 4.54 12.06 -14.88
CA CYS A 3 3.52 11.66 -15.83
C CYS A 3 3.14 12.81 -16.77
N ALA A 4 2.36 12.50 -17.80
CA ALA A 4 1.78 13.47 -18.73
C ALA A 4 0.32 13.11 -19.01
N CYS A 5 -0.50 14.12 -19.31
CA CYS A 5 -1.88 13.97 -19.73
C CYS A 5 -2.20 15.02 -20.79
N ALA A 6 -2.73 14.59 -21.94
CA ALA A 6 -2.85 15.44 -23.13
C ALA A 6 -1.52 16.16 -23.44
N ASN A 7 -1.51 17.50 -23.48
CA ASN A 7 -0.32 18.32 -23.74
C ASN A 7 0.31 18.89 -22.47
N GLN A 8 -0.10 18.42 -21.29
CA GLN A 8 0.42 18.87 -20.01
C GLN A 8 1.29 17.80 -19.36
N GLU A 9 2.33 18.28 -18.72
CA GLU A 9 3.40 17.50 -18.17
C GLU A 9 3.49 17.77 -16.66
N TYR A 10 3.60 16.72 -15.85
CA TYR A 10 3.55 16.78 -14.40
C TYR A 10 4.89 16.34 -13.80
N SER A 11 5.41 17.16 -12.89
CA SER A 11 6.62 16.94 -12.12
C SER A 11 6.33 16.15 -10.85
N ALA A 12 7.35 15.75 -10.09
CA ALA A 12 7.17 15.04 -8.80
C ALA A 12 6.38 15.89 -7.78
N ARG A 13 6.43 17.21 -7.90
CA ARG A 13 5.68 18.14 -7.06
C ARG A 13 4.18 18.01 -7.23
N ASP A 14 3.70 17.75 -8.45
CA ASP A 14 2.27 17.72 -8.75
C ASP A 14 1.49 16.59 -8.04
N PRO A 15 1.91 15.31 -8.06
CA PRO A 15 1.21 14.27 -7.30
C PRO A 15 1.35 14.45 -5.78
N ILE A 16 2.46 15.02 -5.30
CA ILE A 16 2.64 15.36 -3.88
C ILE A 16 1.64 16.43 -3.45
N GLU A 17 1.53 17.53 -4.20
CA GLU A 17 0.58 18.60 -3.89
C GLU A 17 -0.87 18.18 -4.09
N ALA A 18 -1.15 17.30 -5.04
CA ALA A 18 -2.45 16.65 -5.17
C ALA A 18 -2.77 15.76 -3.95
N ALA A 19 -1.78 15.04 -3.40
CA ALA A 19 -1.94 14.28 -2.16
C ALA A 19 -2.13 15.21 -0.95
N ILE A 20 -1.47 16.37 -0.91
CA ILE A 20 -1.73 17.41 0.10
C ILE A 20 -3.17 17.90 0.01
N PHE A 21 -3.66 18.20 -1.20
CA PHE A 21 -5.04 18.61 -1.41
C PHE A 21 -6.04 17.59 -0.85
N ARG A 22 -5.75 16.29 -0.99
CA ARG A 22 -6.59 15.21 -0.46
C ARG A 22 -6.38 14.89 1.03
N GLY A 23 -5.40 15.52 1.69
CA GLY A 23 -5.06 15.24 3.08
C GLY A 23 -4.30 13.91 3.29
N GLU A 24 -3.64 13.39 2.25
CA GLU A 24 -3.01 12.06 2.24
C GLU A 24 -1.51 12.08 2.55
N LEU A 25 -0.85 13.26 2.52
CA LEU A 25 0.61 13.36 2.66
C LEU A 25 1.09 13.25 4.12
N ASP A 26 0.28 13.69 5.09
CA ASP A 26 0.70 13.89 6.49
C ASP A 26 1.29 12.63 7.14
N ALA A 27 0.71 11.46 6.86
CA ALA A 27 1.21 10.19 7.38
C ALA A 27 2.62 9.87 6.86
N GLN A 28 2.90 10.09 5.58
CA GLN A 28 4.22 9.82 5.01
C GLN A 28 5.23 10.87 5.45
N TRP A 29 4.82 12.13 5.54
CA TRP A 29 5.67 13.21 6.04
C TRP A 29 6.11 12.97 7.49
N LYS A 30 5.19 12.54 8.38
CA LYS A 30 5.52 12.21 9.77
C LYS A 30 6.46 11.01 9.89
N LYS A 31 6.26 9.98 9.08
CA LYS A 31 7.18 8.82 9.02
C LYS A 31 8.57 9.25 8.58
N PHE A 32 8.66 10.12 7.58
CA PHE A 32 9.93 10.68 7.13
C PHE A 32 10.62 11.53 8.21
N LEU A 33 9.91 12.45 8.87
CA LEU A 33 10.48 13.24 9.96
C LEU A 33 10.97 12.37 11.13
N HIS A 34 10.28 11.27 11.42
CA HIS A 34 10.75 10.28 12.38
C HIS A 34 12.08 9.64 11.97
N ARG A 35 12.25 9.30 10.68
CA ARG A 35 13.51 8.77 10.14
C ARG A 35 14.66 9.78 10.21
N ILE A 36 14.39 11.04 9.87
CA ILE A 36 15.38 12.14 9.99
C ILE A 36 15.80 12.34 11.45
N ALA A 37 14.85 12.33 12.38
CA ALA A 37 15.16 12.45 13.80
C ALA A 37 15.93 11.23 14.34
N ALA A 38 15.69 10.04 13.81
CA ALA A 38 16.44 8.84 14.15
C ALA A 38 17.91 8.95 13.72
N GLU A 39 18.14 9.41 12.49
CA GLU A 39 19.48 9.64 11.93
C GLU A 39 20.24 10.70 12.74
N SER A 40 19.62 11.86 12.99
CA SER A 40 20.23 12.89 13.83
C SER A 40 20.57 12.37 15.23
N ARG A 41 19.73 11.49 15.79
CA ARG A 41 19.97 10.87 17.10
C ARG A 41 21.12 9.85 17.06
N ALA A 42 21.26 9.11 15.96
CA ALA A 42 22.39 8.20 15.76
C ALA A 42 23.70 8.98 15.71
N ASP A 43 23.73 10.10 14.98
CA ASP A 43 24.89 10.99 14.90
C ASP A 43 25.28 11.57 16.27
N GLU A 44 24.30 12.03 17.06
CA GLU A 44 24.53 12.53 18.43
C GLU A 44 25.12 11.47 19.36
N LEU A 45 24.76 10.21 19.14
CA LEU A 45 25.19 9.07 19.96
C LEU A 45 26.46 8.40 19.39
N ASP A 46 26.96 8.86 18.25
CA ASP A 46 28.08 8.26 17.52
C ASP A 46 27.85 6.76 17.28
N LEU A 47 26.62 6.42 16.88
CA LEU A 47 26.22 5.04 16.63
C LEU A 47 26.54 4.64 15.20
N ASP A 48 27.33 3.57 15.06
CA ASP A 48 27.49 2.88 13.79
C ASP A 48 26.23 2.06 13.45
N PHE A 49 25.97 1.91 12.15
CA PHE A 49 24.96 0.99 11.64
C PHE A 49 25.55 -0.39 11.33
N ASP A 50 24.71 -1.42 11.36
CA ASP A 50 25.11 -2.74 10.89
C ASP A 50 25.13 -2.75 9.35
N GLU A 51 26.33 -2.66 8.78
CA GLU A 51 26.55 -2.73 7.33
C GLU A 51 25.92 -3.98 6.69
N THR A 52 25.90 -5.11 7.42
CA THR A 52 25.31 -6.36 6.92
C THR A 52 23.80 -6.25 6.80
N ALA A 53 23.16 -5.65 7.81
CA ALA A 53 21.71 -5.44 7.81
C ALA A 53 21.28 -4.45 6.72
N VAL A 54 22.02 -3.35 6.55
CA VAL A 54 21.75 -2.35 5.50
C VAL A 54 21.97 -2.96 4.12
N SER A 55 23.07 -3.68 3.90
CA SER A 55 23.36 -4.35 2.63
C SER A 55 22.28 -5.38 2.27
N ALA A 56 21.80 -6.16 3.24
CA ALA A 56 20.71 -7.11 3.02
C ALA A 56 19.39 -6.42 2.64
N ALA A 57 19.08 -5.25 3.24
CA ALA A 57 17.89 -4.47 2.88
C ALA A 57 17.99 -3.91 1.45
N MET A 58 19.17 -3.42 1.05
CA MET A 58 19.44 -2.97 -0.32
C MET A 58 19.33 -4.13 -1.33
N GLU A 59 19.83 -5.33 -0.98
CA GLU A 59 19.71 -6.51 -1.82
C GLU A 59 18.25 -6.95 -1.98
N ALA A 60 17.48 -6.96 -0.89
CA ALA A 60 16.05 -7.25 -0.92
C ALA A 60 15.27 -6.27 -1.83
N PHE A 61 15.57 -4.97 -1.72
CA PHE A 61 15.01 -3.96 -2.62
C PHE A 61 15.34 -4.25 -4.08
N ARG A 62 16.61 -4.57 -4.38
CA ARG A 62 17.04 -4.89 -5.73
C ARG A 62 16.29 -6.11 -6.30
N TYR A 63 16.07 -7.16 -5.51
CA TYR A 63 15.24 -8.30 -5.94
C TYR A 63 13.78 -7.91 -6.18
N GLU A 64 13.17 -7.11 -5.30
CA GLU A 64 11.77 -6.65 -5.48
C GLU A 64 11.59 -5.84 -6.77
N HIS A 65 12.64 -5.12 -7.17
CA HIS A 65 12.65 -4.28 -8.37
C HIS A 65 13.33 -4.91 -9.59
N ASP A 66 13.69 -6.20 -9.54
CA ASP A 66 14.35 -6.94 -10.62
C ASP A 66 15.66 -6.28 -11.10
N LEU A 67 16.45 -5.75 -10.15
CA LEU A 67 17.73 -5.06 -10.37
C LEU A 67 18.91 -6.00 -10.08
N ILE A 68 19.24 -6.85 -11.04
CA ILE A 68 20.18 -7.96 -10.90
C ILE A 68 21.64 -7.46 -10.78
N THR A 69 22.01 -6.38 -11.48
CA THR A 69 23.37 -5.81 -11.45
C THR A 69 23.46 -4.45 -10.74
N ALA A 70 24.69 -4.04 -10.43
CA ALA A 70 24.97 -2.71 -9.90
C ALA A 70 24.65 -1.63 -10.95
N GLU A 71 25.03 -1.86 -12.21
CA GLU A 71 24.76 -0.96 -13.33
C GLU A 71 23.24 -0.78 -13.55
N GLU A 72 22.45 -1.84 -13.44
CA GLU A 72 20.99 -1.74 -13.51
C GLU A 72 20.42 -0.88 -12.38
N THR A 73 21.02 -0.97 -11.18
CA THR A 73 20.62 -0.16 -10.02
C THR A 73 20.98 1.31 -10.23
N GLU A 74 22.19 1.62 -10.69
CA GLU A 74 22.62 2.97 -11.03
C GLU A 74 21.71 3.60 -12.10
N VAL A 75 21.46 2.89 -13.20
CA VAL A 75 20.55 3.35 -14.27
C VAL A 75 19.13 3.56 -13.73
N TRP A 76 18.65 2.70 -12.84
CA TRP A 76 17.34 2.85 -12.22
C TRP A 76 17.24 4.12 -11.37
N LEU A 77 18.28 4.44 -10.61
CA LEU A 77 18.40 5.63 -9.77
C LEU A 77 18.52 6.90 -10.61
N GLU A 78 19.42 6.92 -11.60
CA GLU A 78 19.66 8.07 -12.48
C GLU A 78 18.39 8.48 -13.24
N ASN A 79 17.62 7.50 -13.74
CA ASN A 79 16.33 7.75 -14.42
C ASN A 79 15.27 8.38 -13.50
N ARG A 80 15.53 8.43 -12.19
CA ARG A 80 14.69 9.04 -11.16
C ARG A 80 15.34 10.27 -10.53
N GLY A 81 16.53 10.66 -10.99
CA GLY A 81 17.30 11.78 -10.46
C GLY A 81 17.90 11.51 -9.08
N LEU A 82 18.15 10.24 -8.76
CA LEU A 82 18.78 9.80 -7.52
C LEU A 82 20.21 9.33 -7.77
N THR A 83 21.03 9.43 -6.74
CA THR A 83 22.39 8.89 -6.68
C THR A 83 22.43 7.61 -5.86
N PHE A 84 23.55 6.89 -5.92
CA PHE A 84 23.78 5.74 -5.04
C PHE A 84 23.88 6.16 -3.56
N ASP A 85 24.34 7.39 -3.29
CA ASP A 85 24.39 7.92 -1.93
C ASP A 85 22.98 8.10 -1.37
N ASP A 86 22.05 8.70 -2.14
CA ASP A 86 20.63 8.80 -1.75
C ASP A 86 20.01 7.43 -1.43
N PHE A 87 20.39 6.42 -2.22
CA PHE A 87 19.94 5.03 -2.07
C PHE A 87 20.47 4.41 -0.78
N SER A 88 21.77 4.50 -0.53
CA SER A 88 22.41 3.97 0.68
C SER A 88 21.89 4.67 1.94
N GLU A 89 21.86 6.00 1.95
CA GLU A 89 21.40 6.80 3.08
C GLU A 89 19.93 6.51 3.44
N TYR A 90 19.07 6.24 2.45
CA TYR A 90 17.69 5.83 2.70
C TYR A 90 17.59 4.58 3.57
N PHE A 91 18.37 3.53 3.28
CA PHE A 91 18.35 2.30 4.10
C PHE A 91 19.02 2.52 5.46
N THR A 92 20.06 3.33 5.54
CA THR A 92 20.68 3.71 6.81
C THR A 92 19.68 4.45 7.72
N ARG A 93 18.93 5.42 7.19
CA ARG A 93 17.83 6.10 7.91
C ARG A 93 16.76 5.12 8.41
N GLN A 94 16.38 4.15 7.58
CA GLN A 94 15.42 3.13 8.00
C GLN A 94 15.96 2.23 9.11
N TYR A 95 17.23 1.83 9.02
CA TYR A 95 17.89 1.04 10.05
C TYR A 95 17.85 1.77 11.39
N TYR A 96 18.25 3.04 11.43
CA TYR A 96 18.21 3.83 12.66
C TYR A 96 16.80 3.99 13.22
N ALA A 97 15.82 4.29 12.37
CA ALA A 97 14.42 4.41 12.81
C ALA A 97 13.85 3.09 13.37
N SER A 98 14.36 1.94 12.93
CA SER A 98 13.96 0.63 13.45
C SER A 98 14.68 0.22 14.73
N THR A 99 15.89 0.75 14.96
CA THR A 99 16.78 0.34 16.06
C THR A 99 16.67 1.26 17.28
N ILE A 100 16.50 2.56 17.04
CA ILE A 100 16.48 3.57 18.10
C ILE A 100 15.04 3.73 18.60
N ALA A 101 14.83 3.44 19.88
CA ALA A 101 13.57 3.72 20.57
C ALA A 101 13.48 5.19 21.00
N ASP A 102 12.26 5.66 21.30
CA ASP A 102 11.99 6.98 21.91
C ASP A 102 12.45 8.20 21.08
N ILE A 103 12.37 8.11 19.76
CA ILE A 103 12.64 9.24 18.85
C ILE A 103 11.48 10.25 18.91
N VAL A 104 11.80 11.51 19.19
CA VAL A 104 10.85 12.62 19.13
C VAL A 104 11.15 13.48 17.89
N PRO A 105 10.40 13.33 16.79
CA PRO A 105 10.64 14.13 15.60
C PRO A 105 10.15 15.57 15.76
N ASP A 106 10.73 16.45 14.95
CA ASP A 106 10.20 17.79 14.73
C ASP A 106 8.76 17.73 14.22
N GLN A 107 7.98 18.76 14.55
CA GLN A 107 6.57 18.89 14.11
C GLN A 107 6.42 19.85 12.94
N ALA A 108 7.46 19.99 12.10
CA ALA A 108 7.42 20.87 10.95
C ALA A 108 6.34 20.44 9.95
N GLU A 109 5.55 21.40 9.44
CA GLU A 109 4.64 21.14 8.32
C GLU A 109 5.45 21.04 7.01
N TYR A 110 5.08 20.11 6.11
CA TYR A 110 5.72 19.99 4.79
C TYR A 110 5.82 21.34 4.05
N ASN A 111 4.76 22.14 4.09
CA ASN A 111 4.71 23.43 3.41
C ASN A 111 5.62 24.51 4.01
N SER A 112 6.13 24.28 5.22
CA SER A 112 7.04 25.20 5.92
C SER A 112 8.47 24.65 6.02
N ALA A 113 8.71 23.43 5.50
CA ALA A 113 10.03 22.82 5.43
C ALA A 113 10.96 23.54 4.43
N SER A 114 12.27 23.40 4.64
CA SER A 114 13.29 23.89 3.72
C SER A 114 13.18 23.23 2.34
N SER A 115 13.85 23.77 1.31
CA SER A 115 13.93 23.11 -0.01
C SER A 115 14.60 21.76 0.13
N ASP A 116 15.75 21.73 0.79
CA ASP A 116 16.59 20.54 0.97
C ASP A 116 15.82 19.40 1.65
N LEU A 117 15.05 19.70 2.71
CA LEU A 117 14.25 18.67 3.39
C LEU A 117 13.10 18.15 2.51
N ARG A 118 12.53 19.00 1.65
CA ARG A 118 11.50 18.57 0.69
C ARG A 118 12.09 17.78 -0.47
N GLU A 119 13.30 18.10 -0.92
CA GLU A 119 14.03 17.34 -1.94
C GLU A 119 14.42 15.95 -1.42
N LEU A 120 14.95 15.88 -0.20
CA LEU A 120 15.22 14.62 0.49
C LEU A 120 13.95 13.76 0.65
N PHE A 121 12.82 14.40 0.97
CA PHE A 121 11.54 13.70 1.04
C PHE A 121 11.05 13.20 -0.33
N VAL A 122 11.40 13.85 -1.44
CA VAL A 122 11.10 13.30 -2.77
C VAL A 122 11.88 12.00 -3.00
N ALA A 123 13.17 11.94 -2.62
CA ALA A 123 13.96 10.72 -2.69
C ALA A 123 13.34 9.60 -1.83
N GLU A 124 12.92 9.93 -0.61
CA GLU A 124 12.20 9.02 0.29
C GLU A 124 10.93 8.44 -0.37
N LEU A 125 10.12 9.30 -0.99
CA LEU A 125 8.89 8.88 -1.66
C LEU A 125 9.17 8.03 -2.91
N ILE A 126 10.27 8.26 -3.62
CA ILE A 126 10.68 7.43 -4.75
C ILE A 126 11.07 6.03 -4.27
N LEU A 127 11.96 5.95 -3.28
CA LEU A 127 12.53 4.69 -2.78
C LEU A 127 11.54 3.86 -1.96
N SER A 128 10.51 4.49 -1.39
CA SER A 128 9.40 3.79 -0.73
C SER A 128 8.28 3.38 -1.69
N GLY A 129 8.33 3.79 -2.96
CA GLY A 129 7.25 3.58 -3.94
C GLY A 129 6.02 4.48 -3.75
N GLU A 130 5.98 5.32 -2.71
CA GLU A 130 4.84 6.20 -2.42
C GLU A 130 4.65 7.28 -3.48
N LEU A 131 5.73 7.79 -4.10
CA LEU A 131 5.60 8.72 -5.22
C LEU A 131 4.90 8.06 -6.40
N ASP A 132 5.17 6.77 -6.65
CA ASP A 132 4.54 6.02 -7.72
C ASP A 132 3.05 5.80 -7.46
N ARG A 133 2.69 5.49 -6.21
CA ARG A 133 1.31 5.39 -5.75
C ARG A 133 0.59 6.73 -5.92
N MET A 134 1.16 7.83 -5.44
CA MET A 134 0.57 9.17 -5.59
C MET A 134 0.44 9.59 -7.05
N THR A 135 1.42 9.23 -7.89
CA THR A 135 1.38 9.47 -9.34
C THR A 135 0.24 8.69 -9.99
N SER A 136 0.06 7.42 -9.64
CA SER A 136 -1.08 6.61 -10.11
C SER A 136 -2.41 7.24 -9.72
N GLU A 137 -2.54 7.71 -8.47
CA GLU A 137 -3.76 8.36 -7.98
C GLU A 137 -4.05 9.69 -8.71
N LEU A 138 -3.03 10.49 -9.01
CA LEU A 138 -3.18 11.68 -9.84
C LEU A 138 -3.59 11.30 -11.28
N MET A 139 -2.93 10.32 -11.90
CA MET A 139 -3.23 9.85 -13.25
C MET A 139 -4.68 9.37 -13.39
N ARG A 140 -5.23 8.68 -12.38
CA ARG A 140 -6.65 8.27 -12.36
C ARG A 140 -7.60 9.45 -12.49
N ARG A 141 -7.33 10.55 -11.77
CA ARG A 141 -8.14 11.77 -11.79
C ARG A 141 -8.01 12.53 -13.09
N LEU A 142 -6.78 12.63 -13.61
CA LEU A 142 -6.52 13.21 -14.93
C LEU A 142 -7.27 12.44 -16.04
N ALA A 143 -7.19 11.10 -16.01
CA ALA A 143 -7.87 10.24 -16.96
C ALA A 143 -9.40 10.34 -16.84
N ALA A 144 -9.94 10.37 -15.61
CA ALA A 144 -11.37 10.60 -15.38
C ALA A 144 -11.81 11.93 -15.98
N ARG A 145 -11.05 13.01 -15.74
CA ARG A 145 -11.35 14.34 -16.27
C ARG A 145 -11.35 14.39 -17.79
N CYS A 146 -10.44 13.68 -18.45
CA CYS A 146 -10.41 13.61 -19.91
C CYS A 146 -11.55 12.78 -20.52
N ALA A 147 -12.08 11.82 -19.76
CA ALA A 147 -13.14 10.93 -20.23
C ALA A 147 -14.56 11.44 -19.92
N GLU A 148 -14.71 12.32 -18.93
CA GLU A 148 -15.98 12.85 -18.46
C GLU A 148 -16.31 14.22 -19.08
N GLU A 149 -17.60 14.52 -19.17
CA GLU A 149 -18.07 15.89 -19.36
C GLU A 149 -17.74 16.75 -18.13
N ASP A 150 -17.82 18.07 -18.27
CA ASP A 150 -17.62 19.00 -17.15
C ASP A 150 -18.50 18.60 -15.95
N PRO A 151 -17.91 18.44 -14.75
CA PRO A 151 -18.68 18.15 -13.55
C PRO A 151 -19.71 19.24 -13.28
N THR A 152 -20.85 18.87 -12.70
CA THR A 152 -21.87 19.86 -12.34
C THR A 152 -21.34 20.79 -11.24
N PRO A 153 -21.83 22.04 -11.15
CA PRO A 153 -21.45 22.96 -10.09
C PRO A 153 -21.65 22.36 -8.69
N GLU A 154 -22.71 21.57 -8.50
CA GLU A 154 -23.02 20.93 -7.22
C GLU A 154 -21.95 19.90 -6.81
N ALA A 155 -21.43 19.13 -7.78
CA ALA A 155 -20.35 18.18 -7.53
C ALA A 155 -19.06 18.90 -7.13
N ILE A 156 -18.74 20.02 -7.79
CA ILE A 156 -17.57 20.86 -7.46
C ILE A 156 -17.71 21.44 -6.03
N THR A 157 -18.89 21.95 -5.67
CA THR A 157 -19.15 22.46 -4.31
C THR A 157 -19.09 21.36 -3.25
N ALA A 158 -19.47 20.12 -3.59
CA ALA A 158 -19.33 18.98 -2.68
C ALA A 158 -17.85 18.66 -2.40
N GLU A 159 -16.99 18.66 -3.42
CA GLU A 159 -15.55 18.47 -3.24
C GLU A 159 -14.91 19.64 -2.49
N GLU A 160 -15.39 20.86 -2.69
CA GLU A 160 -14.89 22.03 -1.95
C GLU A 160 -15.17 21.90 -0.44
N ARG A 161 -16.37 21.43 -0.08
CA ARG A 161 -16.70 21.12 1.32
C ARG A 161 -15.80 20.01 1.87
N SER A 162 -15.63 18.93 1.11
CA SER A 162 -14.76 17.82 1.51
C SER A 162 -13.32 18.28 1.71
N PHE A 163 -12.80 19.17 0.87
CA PHE A 163 -11.46 19.75 1.01
C PHE A 163 -11.30 20.48 2.34
N PHE A 164 -12.23 21.39 2.68
CA PHE A 164 -12.15 22.16 3.92
C PHE A 164 -12.26 21.28 5.18
N GLU A 165 -13.11 20.25 5.14
CA GLU A 165 -13.26 19.28 6.23
C GLU A 165 -12.00 18.43 6.41
N SER A 166 -11.51 17.79 5.35
CA SER A 166 -10.34 16.90 5.41
C SER A 166 -9.06 17.62 5.81
N ASN A 167 -8.84 18.83 5.29
CA ASN A 167 -7.63 19.60 5.56
C ASN A 167 -7.73 20.48 6.81
N ARG A 168 -8.91 20.54 7.46
CA ARG A 168 -9.19 21.42 8.60
C ARG A 168 -8.87 22.89 8.31
N VAL A 169 -9.07 23.31 7.06
CA VAL A 169 -8.84 24.69 6.58
C VAL A 169 -10.18 25.42 6.55
N LYS A 170 -10.23 26.65 7.05
CA LYS A 170 -11.43 27.52 6.90
C LYS A 170 -11.38 28.25 5.55
N PRO A 171 -12.53 28.62 4.94
CA PRO A 171 -12.55 29.35 3.67
C PRO A 171 -11.68 30.62 3.66
N GLY A 172 -11.68 31.40 4.75
CA GLY A 172 -10.84 32.60 4.88
C GLY A 172 -9.33 32.33 4.96
N GLN A 173 -8.90 31.08 5.14
CA GLN A 173 -7.49 30.68 5.20
C GLN A 173 -6.98 30.13 3.85
N LEU A 174 -7.86 29.92 2.87
CA LEU A 174 -7.52 29.29 1.58
C LEU A 174 -6.38 30.02 0.86
N ALA A 175 -6.42 31.34 0.79
CA ALA A 175 -5.39 32.14 0.11
C ALA A 175 -4.00 31.94 0.74
N ASN A 176 -3.91 31.88 2.07
CA ASN A 176 -2.65 31.63 2.76
C ASN A 176 -2.18 30.18 2.57
N TRP A 177 -3.11 29.22 2.58
CA TRP A 177 -2.81 27.81 2.36
C TRP A 177 -2.24 27.59 0.95
N LEU A 178 -2.88 28.16 -0.08
CA LEU A 178 -2.40 28.11 -1.47
C LEU A 178 -1.04 28.80 -1.64
N LYS A 179 -0.86 29.97 -0.99
CA LYS A 179 0.41 30.69 -1.02
C LYS A 179 1.57 29.87 -0.44
N LYS A 180 1.35 29.13 0.65
CA LYS A 180 2.36 28.23 1.23
C LYS A 180 2.79 27.13 0.24
N LEU A 181 1.87 26.67 -0.61
CA LEU A 181 2.13 25.72 -1.69
C LEU A 181 2.68 26.37 -2.95
N GLY A 182 2.78 27.71 -3.04
CA GLY A 182 3.10 28.39 -4.29
C GLY A 182 2.08 28.11 -5.41
N ARG A 183 0.81 27.90 -5.05
CA ARG A 183 -0.33 27.69 -5.96
C ARG A 183 -1.33 28.85 -5.87
N ASP A 184 -2.25 28.89 -6.81
CA ASP A 184 -3.29 29.92 -6.91
C ASP A 184 -4.71 29.33 -6.92
N SER A 185 -5.72 30.19 -6.98
CA SER A 185 -7.12 29.76 -7.02
C SER A 185 -7.46 28.99 -8.30
N LYS A 186 -6.71 29.19 -9.39
CA LYS A 186 -6.93 28.45 -10.65
C LYS A 186 -6.57 26.99 -10.44
N TRP A 187 -5.39 26.71 -9.90
CA TRP A 187 -4.98 25.36 -9.54
C TRP A 187 -5.96 24.70 -8.56
N PHE A 188 -6.44 25.44 -7.55
CA PHE A 188 -7.43 24.93 -6.60
C PHE A 188 -8.73 24.48 -7.29
N ASN A 189 -9.27 25.33 -8.19
CA ASN A 189 -10.47 25.00 -8.94
C ASN A 189 -10.25 23.82 -9.91
N GLU A 190 -9.07 23.73 -10.52
CA GLU A 190 -8.69 22.58 -11.35
C GLU A 190 -8.69 21.28 -10.51
N MET A 191 -8.12 21.29 -9.31
CA MET A 191 -8.14 20.14 -8.40
C MET A 191 -9.57 19.73 -8.00
N LEU A 192 -10.46 20.68 -7.70
CA LEU A 192 -11.86 20.38 -7.41
C LEU A 192 -12.56 19.70 -8.59
N VAL A 193 -12.30 20.17 -9.81
CA VAL A 193 -12.85 19.58 -11.03
C VAL A 193 -12.30 18.17 -11.26
N LEU A 194 -11.02 17.94 -10.99
CA LEU A 194 -10.39 16.61 -11.07
C LEU A 194 -11.03 15.61 -10.08
N GLU A 195 -11.19 16.00 -8.81
CA GLU A 195 -11.84 15.14 -7.81
C GLU A 195 -13.31 14.89 -8.14
N ALA A 196 -14.06 15.91 -8.57
CA ALA A 196 -15.47 15.77 -8.91
C ALA A 196 -15.68 14.82 -10.11
N ALA A 197 -14.83 14.90 -11.13
CA ALA A 197 -14.86 13.97 -12.27
C ALA A 197 -14.54 12.53 -11.83
N TYR A 198 -13.50 12.36 -11.00
CA TYR A 198 -13.11 11.06 -10.46
C TYR A 198 -14.22 10.43 -9.61
N ARG A 199 -14.81 11.19 -8.68
CA ARG A 199 -15.91 10.75 -7.81
C ARG A 199 -17.14 10.33 -8.58
N ARG A 200 -17.57 11.16 -9.54
CA ARG A 200 -18.70 10.83 -10.43
C ARG A 200 -18.47 9.50 -11.14
N ARG A 201 -17.25 9.27 -11.64
CA ARG A 201 -16.87 8.02 -12.28
C ARG A 201 -16.95 6.85 -11.32
N CYS A 202 -16.35 6.98 -10.13
CA CYS A 202 -16.40 5.95 -9.09
C CYS A 202 -17.86 5.61 -8.72
N ASP A 203 -18.72 6.60 -8.50
CA ASP A 203 -20.12 6.39 -8.14
C ASP A 203 -20.90 5.67 -9.25
N SER A 204 -20.60 5.96 -10.52
CA SER A 204 -21.21 5.28 -11.67
C SER A 204 -20.79 3.81 -11.79
N LEU A 205 -19.58 3.47 -11.32
CA LEU A 205 -19.02 2.11 -11.39
C LEU A 205 -19.42 1.28 -10.17
N LEU A 206 -19.40 1.89 -8.99
CA LEU A 206 -19.59 1.24 -7.70
C LEU A 206 -21.07 1.12 -7.33
N THR A 207 -21.86 0.57 -8.24
CA THR A 207 -23.30 0.28 -8.01
C THR A 207 -23.48 -1.05 -7.27
N ALA A 208 -24.63 -1.23 -6.61
CA ALA A 208 -24.96 -2.49 -5.94
C ALA A 208 -24.92 -3.69 -6.92
N GLN A 209 -25.42 -3.49 -8.15
CA GLN A 209 -25.42 -4.53 -9.18
C GLN A 209 -24.00 -4.89 -9.65
N ALA A 210 -23.12 -3.90 -9.82
CA ALA A 210 -21.73 -4.14 -10.21
C ALA A 210 -20.97 -4.93 -9.13
N ARG A 211 -21.13 -4.53 -7.85
CA ARG A 211 -20.55 -5.27 -6.71
C ARG A 211 -21.03 -6.71 -6.66
N GLN A 212 -22.32 -6.93 -6.87
CA GLN A 212 -22.90 -8.27 -6.81
C GLN A 212 -22.44 -9.16 -7.97
N ARG A 213 -22.26 -8.58 -9.17
CA ARG A 213 -21.67 -9.29 -10.32
C ARG A 213 -20.20 -9.67 -10.05
N GLU A 214 -19.41 -8.75 -9.50
CA GLU A 214 -18.01 -9.00 -9.18
C GLU A 214 -17.87 -10.05 -8.05
N LEU A 215 -18.68 -9.94 -6.99
CA LEU A 215 -18.75 -10.93 -5.92
C LEU A 215 -19.06 -12.34 -6.46
N ALA A 216 -19.98 -12.46 -7.43
CA ALA A 216 -20.32 -13.75 -8.01
C ALA A 216 -19.12 -14.43 -8.70
N MET A 217 -18.23 -13.65 -9.32
CA MET A 217 -16.98 -14.15 -9.94
C MET A 217 -15.90 -14.46 -8.89
N LEU A 218 -15.91 -13.76 -7.76
CA LEU A 218 -14.90 -13.87 -6.71
C LEU A 218 -15.37 -14.65 -5.48
N ARG A 219 -16.50 -15.36 -5.59
CA ARG A 219 -17.14 -16.04 -4.46
C ARG A 219 -16.21 -17.05 -3.77
N LEU A 220 -15.45 -17.82 -4.56
CA LEU A 220 -14.48 -18.78 -4.02
C LEU A 220 -13.22 -18.07 -3.47
N PRO A 221 -12.50 -17.20 -4.22
CA PRO A 221 -11.35 -16.48 -3.69
C PRO A 221 -11.62 -15.69 -2.40
N LEU A 222 -12.82 -15.10 -2.29
CA LEU A 222 -13.20 -14.28 -1.14
C LEU A 222 -13.87 -15.07 -0.01
N MET A 223 -13.97 -16.40 -0.13
CA MET A 223 -14.50 -17.23 0.95
C MET A 223 -13.62 -17.11 2.19
N ARG A 224 -14.25 -16.81 3.33
CA ARG A 224 -13.59 -16.79 4.62
C ARG A 224 -13.64 -18.17 5.25
N VAL A 225 -12.53 -18.63 5.78
CA VAL A 225 -12.39 -19.91 6.46
C VAL A 225 -11.93 -19.65 7.88
N GLU A 226 -12.77 -19.99 8.84
CA GLU A 226 -12.42 -19.95 10.27
C GLU A 226 -11.65 -21.23 10.58
N THR A 227 -10.46 -21.12 11.19
CA THR A 227 -9.61 -22.28 11.49
C THR A 227 -9.04 -22.27 12.90
N GLU A 228 -8.75 -23.47 13.40
CA GLU A 228 -7.86 -23.70 14.55
C GLU A 228 -6.49 -24.12 14.01
N VAL A 229 -5.42 -23.52 14.54
CA VAL A 229 -4.04 -23.80 14.14
C VAL A 229 -3.22 -24.19 15.37
N ILE A 230 -2.47 -25.28 15.26
CA ILE A 230 -1.41 -25.68 16.20
C ILE A 230 -0.08 -25.58 15.45
N GLU A 231 0.91 -24.96 16.09
CA GLU A 231 2.28 -24.84 15.57
C GLU A 231 3.17 -25.89 16.26
N LEU A 232 3.91 -26.67 15.48
CA LEU A 232 4.66 -27.84 15.94
C LEU A 232 6.09 -27.80 15.41
N GLU A 233 7.05 -28.19 16.25
CA GLU A 233 8.48 -28.14 15.94
C GLU A 233 8.96 -29.18 14.92
N SER A 234 8.16 -30.22 14.66
CA SER A 234 8.59 -31.31 13.77
C SER A 234 7.42 -32.02 13.10
N ARG A 235 7.73 -32.73 12.01
CA ARG A 235 6.75 -33.54 11.28
C ARG A 235 6.18 -34.65 12.15
N ASP A 236 6.99 -35.26 13.00
CA ASP A 236 6.57 -36.37 13.85
C ASP A 236 5.63 -35.88 14.94
N ALA A 237 5.94 -34.75 15.59
CA ALA A 237 5.03 -34.09 16.52
C ALA A 237 3.69 -33.74 15.84
N ALA A 238 3.73 -33.22 14.62
CA ALA A 238 2.52 -32.88 13.87
C ALA A 238 1.67 -34.11 13.50
N ARG A 239 2.30 -35.25 13.20
CA ARG A 239 1.60 -36.51 12.95
C ARG A 239 0.98 -37.06 14.23
N GLU A 240 1.69 -37.02 15.35
CA GLU A 240 1.16 -37.43 16.65
C GLU A 240 -0.04 -36.57 17.04
N ALA A 241 0.09 -35.24 16.94
CA ALA A 241 -1.01 -34.32 17.19
C ALA A 241 -2.21 -34.64 16.28
N LEU A 242 -1.98 -34.90 14.99
CA LEU A 242 -3.05 -35.33 14.07
C LEU A 242 -3.73 -36.62 14.55
N PHE A 243 -2.97 -37.61 15.01
CA PHE A 243 -3.51 -38.87 15.54
C PHE A 243 -4.34 -38.65 16.81
N CYS A 244 -3.85 -37.88 17.78
CA CYS A 244 -4.61 -37.54 19.00
C CYS A 244 -5.96 -36.87 18.69
N VAL A 245 -5.97 -36.01 17.67
CA VAL A 245 -7.19 -35.32 17.30
C VAL A 245 -8.15 -36.20 16.48
N ARG A 246 -7.64 -37.01 15.53
CA ARG A 246 -8.48 -37.86 14.66
C ARG A 246 -8.93 -39.16 15.33
N GLU A 247 -8.01 -39.88 15.97
CA GLU A 247 -8.26 -41.22 16.52
C GLU A 247 -8.72 -41.16 17.98
N ASP A 248 -8.11 -40.31 18.82
CA ASP A 248 -8.50 -40.18 20.23
C ASP A 248 -9.63 -39.17 20.46
N GLY A 249 -10.07 -38.49 19.39
CA GLY A 249 -11.18 -37.52 19.41
C GLY A 249 -10.92 -36.28 20.27
N MET A 250 -9.65 -35.96 20.54
CA MET A 250 -9.29 -34.77 21.34
C MET A 250 -9.61 -33.47 20.57
N SER A 251 -9.80 -32.37 21.30
CA SER A 251 -9.86 -31.04 20.66
C SER A 251 -8.46 -30.55 20.33
N MET A 252 -8.34 -29.70 19.29
CA MET A 252 -7.07 -29.07 18.92
C MET A 252 -6.45 -28.31 20.10
N GLU A 253 -7.27 -27.55 20.83
CA GLU A 253 -6.83 -26.80 22.01
C GLU A 253 -6.29 -27.70 23.11
N LYS A 254 -6.93 -28.86 23.37
CA LYS A 254 -6.47 -29.79 24.40
C LYS A 254 -5.12 -30.40 24.03
N VAL A 255 -4.95 -30.83 22.77
CA VAL A 255 -3.68 -31.35 22.27
C VAL A 255 -2.57 -30.31 22.37
N ALA A 256 -2.87 -29.05 22.03
CA ALA A 256 -1.91 -27.96 22.17
C ALA A 256 -1.53 -27.69 23.63
N ILE A 257 -2.49 -27.69 24.56
CA ILE A 257 -2.22 -27.48 26.00
C ILE A 257 -1.35 -28.60 26.57
N GLU A 258 -1.67 -29.87 26.26
CA GLU A 258 -0.91 -31.02 26.78
C GLU A 258 0.51 -31.08 26.18
N GLY A 259 0.65 -30.78 24.88
CA GLY A 259 1.94 -30.69 24.19
C GLY A 259 2.71 -29.39 24.43
N ARG A 260 2.09 -28.39 25.08
CA ARG A 260 2.60 -27.01 25.26
C ARG A 260 2.91 -26.31 23.94
N TYR A 261 2.11 -26.59 22.91
CA TYR A 261 2.22 -25.98 21.60
C TYR A 261 1.46 -24.66 21.52
N PRO A 262 1.93 -23.68 20.73
CA PRO A 262 1.14 -22.51 20.40
C PRO A 262 -0.17 -22.91 19.71
N TYR A 263 -1.28 -22.34 20.17
CA TYR A 263 -2.61 -22.53 19.61
C TYR A 263 -3.25 -21.19 19.32
N ARG A 264 -3.85 -21.06 18.14
CA ARG A 264 -4.61 -19.87 17.77
C ARG A 264 -5.80 -20.21 16.90
N ARG A 265 -6.83 -19.36 17.00
CA ARG A 265 -7.92 -19.31 16.04
C ARG A 265 -7.67 -18.16 15.09
N VAL A 266 -7.81 -18.41 13.80
CA VAL A 266 -7.62 -17.39 12.78
C VAL A 266 -8.69 -17.49 11.71
N ASP A 267 -9.08 -16.32 11.23
CA ASP A 267 -9.95 -16.17 10.08
C ASP A 267 -9.08 -15.87 8.86
N LEU A 268 -9.20 -16.71 7.85
CA LEU A 268 -8.42 -16.58 6.62
C LEU A 268 -9.35 -16.30 5.45
N VAL A 269 -9.01 -15.35 4.58
CA VAL A 269 -9.64 -15.21 3.27
C VAL A 269 -8.84 -16.07 2.29
N LEU A 270 -9.49 -16.91 1.49
CA LEU A 270 -8.78 -17.88 0.65
C LEU A 270 -7.75 -17.22 -0.28
N GLU A 271 -8.06 -16.07 -0.88
CA GLU A 271 -7.15 -15.38 -1.79
C GLU A 271 -5.86 -14.89 -1.13
N ASP A 272 -5.85 -14.71 0.19
CA ASP A 272 -4.65 -14.29 0.94
C ASP A 272 -3.71 -15.49 1.22
N ILE A 273 -4.15 -16.70 0.90
CA ILE A 273 -3.37 -17.94 1.03
C ILE A 273 -2.75 -18.27 -0.33
N GLY A 274 -1.53 -18.81 -0.35
CA GLY A 274 -0.89 -19.30 -1.58
C GLY A 274 -1.74 -20.35 -2.31
N THR A 275 -1.74 -20.31 -3.65
CA THR A 275 -2.62 -21.10 -4.54
C THR A 275 -2.64 -22.60 -4.22
N ASP A 276 -1.47 -23.17 -3.92
CA ASP A 276 -1.34 -24.60 -3.59
C ASP A 276 -2.04 -24.97 -2.28
N ALA A 277 -2.06 -24.05 -1.32
CA ALA A 277 -2.75 -24.25 -0.05
C ALA A 277 -4.26 -24.01 -0.20
N GLN A 278 -4.71 -23.06 -1.04
CA GLN A 278 -6.14 -22.81 -1.27
C GLN A 278 -6.92 -24.08 -1.63
N GLN A 279 -6.38 -24.93 -2.51
CA GLN A 279 -7.03 -26.18 -2.90
C GLN A 279 -7.24 -27.13 -1.72
N ARG A 280 -6.30 -27.17 -0.77
CA ARG A 280 -6.40 -28.02 0.43
C ARG A 280 -7.51 -27.54 1.37
N PHE A 281 -7.62 -26.22 1.56
CA PHE A 281 -8.68 -25.64 2.37
C PHE A 281 -10.06 -25.85 1.73
N LEU A 282 -10.14 -25.83 0.39
CA LEU A 282 -11.39 -26.09 -0.33
C LEU A 282 -11.81 -27.55 -0.32
N SER A 283 -10.87 -28.50 -0.36
CA SER A 283 -11.16 -29.95 -0.45
C SER A 283 -11.64 -30.58 0.85
N VAL A 284 -11.44 -29.91 1.98
CA VAL A 284 -11.72 -30.46 3.32
C VAL A 284 -12.98 -29.85 3.93
N SER A 285 -13.81 -30.64 4.62
CA SER A 285 -15.10 -30.17 5.17
C SER A 285 -14.90 -29.40 6.48
N SER A 286 -15.93 -28.65 6.89
CA SER A 286 -15.96 -28.08 8.24
C SER A 286 -15.98 -29.20 9.29
N GLY A 287 -15.12 -29.07 10.30
CA GLY A 287 -14.81 -30.08 11.32
C GLY A 287 -13.54 -30.89 11.02
N ASP A 288 -13.16 -31.01 9.75
CA ASP A 288 -12.05 -31.84 9.32
C ASP A 288 -10.69 -31.12 9.48
N ILE A 289 -9.64 -31.93 9.49
CA ILE A 289 -8.26 -31.49 9.76
C ILE A 289 -7.43 -31.73 8.52
N LEU A 290 -6.68 -30.70 8.11
CA LEU A 290 -5.71 -30.76 7.03
C LEU A 290 -4.49 -31.60 7.44
N GLU A 291 -3.84 -32.22 6.46
CA GLU A 291 -2.55 -32.87 6.72
C GLU A 291 -1.50 -31.82 7.16
N PRO A 292 -0.58 -32.20 8.07
CA PRO A 292 0.50 -31.33 8.52
C PRO A 292 1.24 -30.67 7.37
N THR A 293 1.31 -29.34 7.41
CA THR A 293 1.94 -28.55 6.36
C THR A 293 3.17 -27.86 6.92
N ALA A 294 4.31 -27.95 6.22
CA ALA A 294 5.52 -27.25 6.63
C ALA A 294 5.33 -25.73 6.53
N ARG A 295 5.81 -25.00 7.55
CA ARG A 295 5.78 -23.53 7.58
C ARG A 295 6.96 -23.00 8.38
N GLY A 296 7.77 -22.17 7.73
CA GLY A 296 9.03 -21.71 8.33
C GLY A 296 9.96 -22.89 8.62
N ASP A 297 10.44 -22.97 9.85
CA ASP A 297 11.24 -24.08 10.40
C ASP A 297 10.41 -25.20 11.04
N GLY A 298 9.08 -25.05 11.10
CA GLY A 298 8.16 -25.99 11.76
C GLY A 298 7.04 -26.52 10.87
N PHE A 299 5.99 -27.00 11.52
CA PHE A 299 4.79 -27.56 10.91
C PHE A 299 3.53 -26.94 11.52
N GLU A 300 2.50 -26.75 10.71
CA GLU A 300 1.17 -26.36 11.16
C GLU A 300 0.17 -27.50 10.95
N LEU A 301 -0.65 -27.73 11.98
CA LEU A 301 -1.84 -28.56 11.91
C LEU A 301 -3.07 -27.66 11.97
N CYS A 302 -3.90 -27.73 10.92
CA CYS A 302 -5.04 -26.84 10.74
C CYS A 302 -6.35 -27.60 10.72
N ARG A 303 -7.30 -27.23 11.58
CA ARG A 303 -8.69 -27.70 11.51
C ARG A 303 -9.58 -26.63 10.92
N ILE A 304 -10.42 -27.01 9.97
CA ILE A 304 -11.43 -26.11 9.41
C ILE A 304 -12.62 -26.06 10.37
N ILE A 305 -12.91 -24.91 10.98
CA ILE A 305 -14.11 -24.75 11.83
C ILE A 305 -15.32 -24.52 10.94
N LYS A 306 -15.22 -23.55 10.03
CA LYS A 306 -16.35 -23.09 9.22
C LYS A 306 -15.88 -22.45 7.91
N LYS A 307 -16.68 -22.63 6.86
CA LYS A 307 -16.54 -21.89 5.60
C LYS A 307 -17.68 -20.88 5.48
N ILE A 308 -17.35 -19.63 5.25
CA ILE A 308 -18.27 -18.50 5.25
C ILE A 308 -18.24 -17.86 3.86
N GLU A 309 -19.41 -17.84 3.23
CA GLU A 309 -19.60 -17.21 1.94
C GLU A 309 -19.44 -15.68 2.05
N PRO A 310 -18.70 -15.04 1.14
CA PRO A 310 -18.49 -13.61 1.17
C PRO A 310 -19.80 -12.86 0.92
N GLN A 311 -20.01 -11.78 1.68
CA GLN A 311 -21.21 -10.93 1.58
C GLN A 311 -20.81 -9.51 1.19
N THR A 312 -21.68 -8.81 0.44
CA THR A 312 -21.42 -7.44 0.00
C THR A 312 -21.54 -6.39 1.09
N ASP A 313 -22.14 -6.73 2.23
CA ASP A 313 -22.27 -5.88 3.41
C ASP A 313 -21.06 -5.98 4.36
N ASP A 314 -20.22 -7.02 4.23
CA ASP A 314 -18.93 -7.10 4.91
C ASP A 314 -18.01 -5.98 4.37
N PRO A 315 -17.57 -5.01 5.21
CA PRO A 315 -16.77 -3.88 4.76
C PRO A 315 -15.46 -4.26 4.08
N ASN A 316 -14.80 -5.34 4.54
CA ASN A 316 -13.52 -5.78 3.99
C ASN A 316 -13.72 -6.40 2.59
N ILE A 317 -14.76 -7.21 2.43
CA ILE A 317 -15.14 -7.80 1.14
C ILE A 317 -15.57 -6.71 0.15
N LYS A 318 -16.40 -5.77 0.62
CA LYS A 318 -16.82 -4.62 -0.19
C LYS A 318 -15.62 -3.79 -0.66
N SER A 319 -14.67 -3.49 0.21
CA SER A 319 -13.46 -2.74 -0.14
C SER A 319 -12.63 -3.46 -1.21
N ARG A 320 -12.43 -4.78 -1.08
CA ARG A 320 -11.69 -5.59 -2.07
C ARG A 320 -12.38 -5.61 -3.43
N ILE A 321 -13.70 -5.75 -3.45
CA ILE A 321 -14.51 -5.71 -4.68
C ILE A 321 -14.44 -4.34 -5.33
N ASP A 322 -14.67 -3.28 -4.56
CA ASP A 322 -14.65 -1.90 -5.05
C ASP A 322 -13.26 -1.60 -5.66
N GLN A 323 -12.18 -1.97 -4.96
CA GLN A 323 -10.81 -1.80 -5.46
C GLN A 323 -10.57 -2.52 -6.79
N ARG A 324 -10.98 -3.79 -6.93
CA ARG A 324 -10.82 -4.55 -8.19
C ARG A 324 -11.60 -3.93 -9.35
N ILE A 325 -12.83 -3.46 -9.10
CA ILE A 325 -13.65 -2.79 -10.12
C ILE A 325 -12.94 -1.50 -10.58
N LEU A 326 -12.47 -0.69 -9.62
CA LEU A 326 -11.78 0.56 -9.90
C LEU A 326 -10.45 0.32 -10.62
N ASP A 327 -9.62 -0.61 -10.14
CA ASP A 327 -8.31 -0.93 -10.74
C ASP A 327 -8.45 -1.38 -12.19
N ARG A 328 -9.38 -2.30 -12.48
CA ARG A 328 -9.64 -2.76 -13.85
C ARG A 328 -10.06 -1.58 -14.74
N HIS A 329 -10.98 -0.75 -14.27
CA HIS A 329 -11.48 0.38 -15.04
C HIS A 329 -10.42 1.45 -15.30
N PHE A 330 -9.72 1.86 -14.24
CA PHE A 330 -8.73 2.93 -14.32
C PHE A 330 -7.43 2.48 -14.98
N SER A 331 -7.08 1.20 -14.95
CA SER A 331 -5.97 0.68 -15.77
C SER A 331 -6.21 0.97 -17.25
N GLU A 332 -7.39 0.63 -17.77
CA GLU A 332 -7.77 0.95 -19.15
C GLU A 332 -7.81 2.47 -19.38
N LEU A 333 -8.46 3.22 -18.49
CA LEU A 333 -8.64 4.66 -18.67
C LEU A 333 -7.31 5.44 -18.68
N THR A 334 -6.45 5.15 -17.71
CA THR A 334 -5.13 5.77 -17.61
C THR A 334 -4.25 5.42 -18.81
N SER A 335 -4.31 4.18 -19.32
CA SER A 335 -3.57 3.78 -20.53
C SER A 335 -3.95 4.61 -21.77
N ARG A 336 -5.19 5.11 -21.81
CA ARG A 336 -5.73 5.87 -22.94
C ARG A 336 -5.42 7.36 -22.88
N TYR A 337 -5.42 7.94 -21.68
CA TYR A 337 -5.39 9.41 -21.50
C TYR A 337 -4.10 9.93 -20.86
N THR A 338 -3.32 9.07 -20.22
CA THR A 338 -2.14 9.46 -19.46
C THR A 338 -0.92 8.63 -19.84
N HIS A 339 0.27 9.18 -19.64
CA HIS A 339 1.53 8.49 -19.89
C HIS A 339 2.42 8.61 -18.66
N ARG A 340 2.89 7.48 -18.15
CA ARG A 340 3.90 7.47 -17.09
C ARG A 340 5.26 7.88 -17.66
N ARG A 341 5.98 8.72 -16.93
CA ARG A 341 7.31 9.24 -17.31
C ARG A 341 8.40 8.86 -16.31
N LEU A 342 8.08 8.76 -15.02
CA LEU A 342 9.04 8.33 -14.01
C LEU A 342 9.43 6.87 -14.26
N GLY A 343 10.74 6.59 -14.36
CA GLY A 343 11.25 5.23 -14.58
C GLY A 343 10.92 4.64 -15.95
N GLY A 344 10.36 5.42 -16.88
CA GLY A 344 10.15 4.98 -18.26
C GLY A 344 11.46 5.06 -19.03
N ILE A 345 11.85 3.97 -19.70
CA ILE A 345 12.87 4.03 -20.74
C ILE A 345 12.31 4.97 -21.82
N SER A 346 12.92 6.13 -22.01
CA SER A 346 12.59 6.95 -23.19
C SER A 346 12.84 6.08 -24.42
N PRO A 347 11.89 5.95 -25.36
CA PRO A 347 12.23 5.32 -26.63
C PRO A 347 13.40 6.11 -27.21
N SER A 348 14.54 5.45 -27.36
CA SER A 348 15.70 6.00 -28.03
C SER A 348 15.23 6.62 -29.33
N ALA A 349 15.47 7.92 -29.49
CA ALA A 349 15.23 8.59 -30.76
C ALA A 349 16.08 7.87 -31.82
N GLU A 350 15.41 7.21 -32.78
CA GLU A 350 16.03 6.80 -34.04
C GLU A 350 16.39 8.01 -34.90
#